data_AF-A0A7L3J033-F1
#
_entry.id   AF-A0A7L3J033-F1
#
_cell.length_a   1.000
_cell.length_b   1.000
_cell.length_c   1.000
_cell.angle_alpha   90.00
_cell.angle_beta   90.00
_cell.angle_gamma   90.00
#
_symmetry.space_group_name_H-M   'P 1'
#
loop_
_entity.id
_entity.type
_entity.pdbx_description
1 polymer ?
#
loop_
_entity_poly.entity_id
_entity_poly.type
_entity_poly.pdbx_seq_one_letter_code
_entity_poly.pdbx_strand_id
1 'polypeptide(L)'
;EDIRECLKKQLEFCFSRENLSKDLYLMSQMDSDQFVPIWTIANMEGIKKLTTDMDLILEVLRSSPMVQVDERGEKVRPNHKRCIIILREIPETTPIE
;
A
#
# COMPACT_ATOMS: atom_id res chain seq x y z
N GLU A 1 -17.30 -9.14 -1.05
CA GLU A 1 -16.20 -8.18 -1.21
C GLU A 1 -14.93 -8.82 -0.69
N ASP A 2 -13.92 -8.94 -1.54
CA ASP A 2 -12.66 -9.62 -1.22
C ASP A 2 -11.84 -8.81 -0.21
N ILE A 3 -11.54 -9.41 0.95
CA ILE A 3 -10.67 -8.83 2.00
C ILE A 3 -9.34 -8.36 1.39
N ARG A 4 -8.85 -9.08 0.38
CA ARG A 4 -7.62 -8.77 -0.38
C ARG A 4 -7.68 -7.43 -1.11
N GLU A 5 -8.80 -7.11 -1.73
CA GLU A 5 -9.03 -5.83 -2.43
C GLU A 5 -9.10 -4.67 -1.43
N CYS A 6 -9.78 -4.86 -0.31
CA CYS A 6 -9.87 -3.85 0.74
C CYS A 6 -8.49 -3.59 1.37
N LEU A 7 -7.75 -4.65 1.68
CA LEU A 7 -6.38 -4.59 2.19
C LEU A 7 -5.46 -3.83 1.22
N LYS A 8 -5.53 -4.16 -0.08
CA LYS A 8 -4.76 -3.46 -1.11
C LYS A 8 -5.05 -1.95 -1.11
N LYS A 9 -6.32 -1.55 -1.11
CA LYS A 9 -6.71 -0.12 -1.06
C LYS A 9 -6.19 0.59 0.19
N GLN A 10 -6.27 -0.06 1.36
CA GLN A 10 -5.75 0.50 2.61
C GLN A 10 -4.23 0.71 2.56
N LEU A 11 -3.50 -0.26 1.99
CA LEU A 11 -2.04 -0.16 1.81
C LEU A 11 -1.69 0.95 0.82
N GLU A 12 -2.36 1.01 -0.33
CA GLU A 12 -2.17 2.08 -1.32
C GLU A 12 -2.45 3.47 -0.71
N PHE A 13 -3.46 3.59 0.16
CA PHE A 13 -3.74 4.83 0.88
C PHE A 13 -2.65 5.17 1.91
N CYS A 14 -2.22 4.21 2.74
CA CYS A 14 -1.17 4.43 3.74
C CYS A 14 0.13 4.97 3.11
N PHE A 15 0.51 4.38 1.97
CA PHE A 15 1.71 4.72 1.22
C PHE A 15 1.49 5.80 0.15
N SER A 16 0.28 6.36 0.05
CA SER A 16 0.03 7.51 -0.83
C SER A 16 0.76 8.73 -0.32
N ARG A 17 1.27 9.54 -1.26
CA ARG A 17 2.02 10.77 -0.95
C ARG A 17 1.30 11.69 0.03
N GLU A 18 -0.02 11.81 -0.12
CA GLU A 18 -0.85 12.65 0.76
C GLU A 18 -0.93 12.12 2.18
N ASN A 19 -1.06 10.79 2.36
CA ASN A 19 -1.08 10.19 3.68
C ASN A 19 0.30 10.26 4.31
N LEU A 20 1.35 9.87 3.59
CA LEU A 20 2.73 9.94 4.08
C LEU A 20 3.14 11.35 4.52
N SER A 21 2.64 12.40 3.86
CA SER A 21 2.96 13.78 4.25
C SER A 21 2.21 14.24 5.50
N LYS A 22 1.11 13.58 5.86
CA LYS A 22 0.24 13.93 7.00
C LYS A 22 0.45 12.97 8.19
N ASP A 23 0.83 11.74 7.92
CA ASP A 23 0.96 10.65 8.87
C ASP A 23 2.36 10.67 9.49
N LEU A 24 2.47 11.46 10.56
CA LEU A 24 3.69 11.61 11.34
C LEU A 24 4.16 10.28 11.95
N TYR A 25 3.24 9.35 12.21
CA TYR A 25 3.59 8.04 12.75
C TYR A 25 4.32 7.22 11.68
N LEU A 26 3.76 7.10 10.47
CA LEU A 26 4.42 6.37 9.39
C LEU A 26 5.77 7.01 9.02
N MET A 27 5.85 8.35 8.97
CA MET A 27 7.10 9.06 8.76
C MET A 27 8.14 8.78 9.84
N SER A 28 7.72 8.75 11.12
CA SER A 28 8.61 8.45 12.25
C SER A 28 9.10 7.00 12.24
N GLN A 29 8.34 6.09 11.62
CA GLN A 29 8.70 4.68 11.48
C GLN A 29 9.52 4.40 10.20
N MET A 30 9.69 5.37 9.31
CA MET A 30 10.56 5.24 8.14
C MET A 30 12.03 5.34 8.52
N ASP A 31 12.81 4.40 7.99
CA ASP A 31 14.27 4.45 8.07
C ASP A 31 14.87 5.39 7.00
N SER A 32 16.20 5.53 6.98
CA SER A 32 16.92 6.40 6.03
C SER A 32 16.63 6.07 4.55
N ASP A 33 16.31 4.81 4.26
CA ASP A 33 15.92 4.30 2.94
C ASP A 33 14.40 4.32 2.67
N GLN A 34 13.61 4.99 3.53
CA GLN A 34 12.14 5.07 3.47
C GLN A 34 11.43 3.72 3.63
N PHE A 35 12.11 2.76 4.23
CA PHE A 35 11.50 1.48 4.61
C PHE A 35 10.78 1.59 5.94
N VAL A 36 9.59 1.02 5.99
CA VAL A 36 8.77 0.85 7.19
C VAL A 36 8.70 -0.64 7.51
N PRO A 37 8.83 -1.05 8.78
CA PRO A 37 8.66 -2.45 9.16
C PRO A 37 7.23 -2.93 8.87
N ILE A 38 7.09 -4.14 8.32
CA ILE A 38 5.76 -4.70 8.01
C ILE A 38 4.93 -4.89 9.28
N TRP A 39 5.59 -5.15 10.41
CA TRP A 39 4.95 -5.19 11.72
C TRP A 39 4.21 -3.90 12.08
N THR A 40 4.76 -2.75 11.69
CA THR A 40 4.12 -1.43 11.88
C THR A 40 2.83 -1.36 11.07
N ILE A 41 2.89 -1.78 9.80
CA ILE A 41 1.73 -1.81 8.89
C ILE A 41 0.65 -2.74 9.42
N ALA A 42 1.03 -3.93 9.88
CA ALA A 42 0.10 -4.91 10.44
C ALA A 42 -0.54 -4.46 11.77
N ASN A 43 0.10 -3.56 12.51
CA ASN A 43 -0.46 -2.96 13.73
C ASN A 43 -1.29 -1.70 13.48
N MET A 44 -1.35 -1.20 12.25
CA MET A 44 -2.24 -0.08 11.94
C MET A 44 -3.70 -0.50 12.11
N GLU A 45 -4.50 0.34 12.75
CA GLU A 45 -5.89 0.00 13.06
C GLU A 45 -6.72 -0.40 11.83
N GLY A 46 -6.50 0.24 10.67
CA GLY A 46 -7.20 -0.10 9.43
C GLY A 46 -6.82 -1.48 8.89
N ILE A 47 -5.54 -1.83 8.95
CA ILE A 47 -5.03 -3.13 8.49
C ILE A 47 -5.42 -4.24 9.47
N LYS A 48 -5.21 -4.01 10.76
CA LYS A 48 -5.51 -4.95 11.84
C LYS A 48 -6.99 -5.34 11.93
N LYS A 49 -7.89 -4.43 11.54
CA LYS A 49 -9.34 -4.71 11.44
C LYS A 49 -9.70 -5.58 10.23
N LEU A 50 -8.89 -5.58 9.18
CA LEU A 50 -9.11 -6.38 7.98
C LEU A 50 -8.44 -7.75 8.06
N THR A 51 -7.19 -7.79 8.50
CA THR A 51 -6.42 -9.02 8.67
C THR A 51 -5.36 -8.89 9.75
N THR A 52 -5.09 -9.99 10.44
CA THR A 52 -3.95 -10.16 11.34
C THR A 52 -2.89 -11.11 10.77
N ASP A 53 -3.12 -11.62 9.55
CA ASP A 53 -2.25 -12.58 8.91
C ASP A 53 -1.11 -11.87 8.16
N MET A 54 0.13 -12.11 8.59
CA MET A 54 1.33 -11.49 8.02
C MET A 54 1.64 -12.01 6.61
N ASP A 55 1.34 -13.27 6.35
CA ASP A 55 1.60 -13.91 5.05
C ASP A 55 0.68 -13.30 3.98
N LEU A 56 -0.60 -13.10 4.33
CA LEU A 56 -1.55 -12.40 3.47
C LEU A 56 -1.12 -10.94 3.21
N ILE A 57 -0.66 -10.22 4.23
CA ILE A 57 -0.15 -8.85 4.07
C ILE A 57 1.06 -8.85 3.11
N LEU A 58 2.01 -9.76 3.31
CA LEU A 58 3.18 -9.91 2.47
C LEU A 58 2.82 -10.23 1.02
N GLU A 59 1.88 -11.15 0.80
CA GLU A 59 1.43 -11.53 -0.53
C GLU A 59 0.81 -10.34 -1.27
N VAL A 60 -0.07 -9.59 -0.60
CA VAL A 60 -0.71 -8.40 -1.18
C VAL A 60 0.31 -7.30 -1.46
N LEU A 61 1.24 -7.07 -0.53
CA LEU A 61 2.32 -6.11 -0.71
C LEU A 61 3.22 -6.50 -1.90
N ARG A 62 3.61 -7.77 -2.04
CA ARG A 62 4.41 -8.27 -3.17
C ARG A 62 3.65 -8.21 -4.49
N SER A 63 2.32 -8.36 -4.46
CA SER A 63 1.48 -8.27 -5.64
C SER A 63 1.20 -6.82 -6.08
N SER A 64 1.44 -5.83 -5.22
CA SER A 64 1.13 -4.42 -5.51
C SER A 64 2.33 -3.69 -6.14
N PRO A 65 2.15 -3.05 -7.31
CA PRO A 65 3.23 -2.32 -7.98
C PRO A 65 3.60 -0.99 -7.30
N MET A 66 2.74 -0.49 -6.40
CA MET A 66 2.90 0.79 -5.71
C MET A 66 3.86 0.73 -4.52
N VAL A 67 4.20 -0.48 -4.06
CA VAL A 67 5.05 -0.71 -2.89
C VAL A 67 6.12 -1.73 -3.23
N GLN A 68 7.23 -1.68 -2.52
CA GLN A 68 8.33 -2.62 -2.67
C GLN A 68 8.65 -3.23 -1.32
N VAL A 69 8.61 -4.55 -1.25
CA VAL A 69 9.01 -5.33 -0.07
C VAL A 69 10.51 -5.62 -0.15
N ASP A 70 11.17 -5.61 0.99
CA ASP A 70 12.58 -6.00 1.15
C ASP A 70 12.82 -7.49 0.82
N GLU A 71 14.05 -7.86 0.45
CA GLU A 71 14.41 -9.25 0.12
C GLU A 71 14.09 -10.22 1.27
N ARG A 72 14.21 -9.77 2.52
CA ARG A 72 13.92 -10.57 3.71
C ARG A 72 12.43 -10.61 4.05
N GLY A 73 11.60 -9.79 3.41
CA GLY A 73 10.16 -9.72 3.72
C GLY A 73 9.85 -9.12 5.08
N GLU A 74 10.74 -8.27 5.63
CA GLU A 74 10.55 -7.66 6.96
C GLU A 74 10.14 -6.20 6.88
N LYS A 75 10.47 -5.54 5.76
CA LYS A 75 10.24 -4.11 5.55
C LYS A 75 9.59 -3.85 4.20
N VAL A 76 8.89 -2.74 4.10
CA VAL A 76 8.21 -2.27 2.89
C VAL A 76 8.45 -0.78 2.70
N ARG A 77 8.60 -0.34 1.46
CA ARG A 77 8.67 1.08 1.11
C ARG A 77 7.71 1.44 -0.02
N PRO A 78 7.23 2.69 -0.09
CA PRO A 78 6.50 3.18 -1.25
C PRO A 78 7.42 3.21 -2.48
N ASN A 79 6.94 2.67 -3.59
CA ASN A 79 7.62 2.76 -4.88
C ASN A 79 7.37 4.15 -5.46
N HIS A 80 8.39 5.01 -5.43
CA HIS A 80 8.32 6.36 -5.97
C HIS A 80 8.31 6.42 -7.51
N LYS A 81 8.30 5.27 -8.22
CA LYS A 81 8.10 5.26 -9.66
C LYS A 81 6.70 5.76 -9.98
N ARG A 82 6.65 6.83 -10.79
CA ARG A 82 5.42 7.42 -11.34
C ARG A 82 4.46 6.31 -11.77
N CYS A 83 3.32 6.22 -11.09
CA CYS A 83 2.20 5.41 -11.56
C CYS A 83 1.69 6.06 -12.84
N ILE A 84 2.05 5.50 -13.99
CA ILE A 84 1.30 5.72 -15.22
C ILE A 84 -0.02 4.98 -14.99
N ILE A 85 -1.11 5.72 -14.79
CA ILE A 85 -2.44 5.11 -14.76
C ILE A 85 -2.76 4.66 -16.19
N ILE A 86 -2.54 3.37 -16.48
CA ILE A 86 -3.18 2.73 -17.64
C ILE A 86 -4.58 2.37 -17.17
N LEU A 87 -5.55 3.27 -17.37
CA LEU A 87 -6.97 2.94 -17.25
C LEU A 87 -7.27 1.87 -18.30
N ARG A 88 -7.27 0.61 -17.90
CA ARG A 88 -7.87 -0.47 -18.67
C ARG A 88 -9.30 -0.60 -18.16
N GLU A 89 -10.27 -0.38 -19.04
CA GLU A 89 -11.73 -0.38 -18.80
C GLU A 89 -12.31 0.95 -18.28
N ILE A 90 -12.20 2.00 -19.10
CA ILE A 90 -13.27 2.99 -19.16
C ILE A 90 -14.35 2.38 -20.07
N PRO A 91 -15.60 2.16 -19.62
CA PRO A 91 -16.67 1.76 -20.52
C PRO A 91 -16.85 2.83 -21.61
N GLU A 92 -17.03 2.38 -22.86
CA GLU A 92 -17.15 3.21 -24.08
C GLU A 92 -18.33 4.20 -24.05
N THR A 93 -19.13 4.21 -22.99
CA THR A 93 -20.32 5.05 -22.82
C THR A 93 -20.03 6.39 -22.13
N THR A 94 -18.77 6.84 -22.07
CA THR A 94 -18.49 8.19 -21.56
C THR A 94 -18.87 9.20 -22.65
N PRO A 95 -19.92 10.03 -22.46
CA PRO A 95 -20.28 11.03 -23.46
C PRO A 95 -19.11 12.02 -23.58
N ILE A 96 -18.54 12.09 -24.79
CA ILE A 96 -17.74 13.23 -25.20
C ILE A 96 -18.72 14.38 -25.42
N GLU A 97 -18.59 15.47 -24.67
CA GLU A 97 -19.20 16.74 -25.08
C GLU A 97 -18.53 17.27 -26.34
#